data_AF-K6WNK5-F1
#
_entry.id   AF-K6WNK5-F1
#
_cell.length_a   1.000
_cell.length_b   1.000
_cell.length_c   1.000
_cell.angle_alpha   90.00
_cell.angle_beta   90.00
_cell.angle_gamma   90.00
#
_symmetry.space_group_name_H-M   'P 1'
#
loop_
_entity.id
_entity.type
_entity.pdbx_description
1 polymer ?
#
loop_
_entity_poly.entity_id
_entity_poly.type
_entity_poly.pdbx_seq_one_letter_code
_entity_poly.pdbx_strand_id
1 'polypeptide(L)'
;MVFVAVAVFVVVVAVALVLLMSTAIGAFSAMFSEMRADSARRRARRGDSPVSTAGPVASTSADPLGELADDMRLAQARRWASCRSVQSRLPDQTNETSGYVARALDIWGGGDLDRLRGDRVGQIVWTTAMVADSVARHPAWKLDFFDRHAVRVDLDGEVASIATAAAGLRDQLDILGDSPKGHLGVDDEVIATFTEKSRVLSWRLDGLVARVEAFADYEQIVARIQQRQEKQAWLDRVSAIDEFEHVVDAEWDRAESDRVRNMAGESEVLASIYLHEIAPLAKSLKRSDAA
;
A
#
# COMPACT_ATOMS: atom_id res chain seq x y z
N MET A 1 -35.99 24.08 7.09
CA MET A 1 -36.14 23.18 5.92
C MET A 1 -34.82 22.83 5.24
N VAL A 2 -33.83 23.75 5.16
CA VAL A 2 -32.52 23.50 4.52
C VAL A 2 -31.71 22.37 5.19
N PHE A 3 -31.64 22.31 6.52
CA PHE A 3 -30.89 21.26 7.24
C PHE A 3 -31.48 19.84 7.06
N VAL A 4 -32.80 19.73 6.91
CA VAL A 4 -33.46 18.44 6.65
C VAL A 4 -33.16 17.96 5.23
N ALA A 5 -33.13 18.88 4.26
CA ALA A 5 -32.76 18.56 2.88
C ALA A 5 -31.29 18.12 2.76
N VAL A 6 -30.37 18.76 3.50
CA VAL A 6 -28.94 18.37 3.53
C VAL A 6 -28.76 16.99 4.19
N ALA A 7 -29.44 16.72 5.30
CA ALA A 7 -29.36 15.41 5.97
C ALA A 7 -29.89 14.28 5.07
N VAL A 8 -31.02 14.49 4.39
CA VAL A 8 -31.57 13.51 3.44
C VAL A 8 -30.61 13.30 2.26
N PHE A 9 -30.00 14.37 1.74
CA PHE A 9 -29.04 14.27 0.64
C PHE A 9 -27.79 13.46 1.02
N VAL A 10 -27.24 13.68 2.22
CA VAL A 10 -26.09 12.91 2.72
C VAL A 10 -26.43 11.42 2.87
N VAL A 11 -27.62 11.11 3.39
CA VAL A 11 -28.07 9.71 3.52
C VAL A 11 -28.25 9.06 2.15
N VAL A 12 -28.84 9.77 1.18
CA VAL A 12 -29.02 9.25 -0.19
C VAL A 12 -27.67 9.00 -0.87
N VAL A 13 -26.70 9.91 -0.72
CA VAL A 13 -25.35 9.74 -1.27
C VAL A 13 -24.61 8.57 -0.60
N ALA A 14 -24.75 8.42 0.72
CA ALA A 14 -24.17 7.30 1.45
C ALA A 14 -24.75 5.95 1.00
N VAL A 15 -26.08 5.86 0.84
CA VAL A 15 -26.75 4.66 0.33
C VAL A 15 -26.32 4.36 -1.12
N ALA A 16 -26.22 5.38 -1.98
CA ALA A 16 -25.74 5.22 -3.35
C ALA A 16 -24.29 4.72 -3.42
N LEU A 17 -23.40 5.21 -2.55
CA LEU A 17 -22.01 4.75 -2.45
C LEU A 17 -21.91 3.30 -1.95
N VAL A 18 -22.74 2.92 -0.98
CA VAL A 18 -22.80 1.53 -0.48
C VAL A 18 -23.31 0.59 -1.59
N LEU A 19 -24.33 1.00 -2.35
CA LEU A 19 -24.85 0.21 -3.47
C LEU A 19 -23.84 0.09 -4.61
N LEU A 20 -23.09 1.15 -4.94
CA LEU A 20 -22.02 1.11 -5.95
C LEU A 20 -20.82 0.25 -5.52
N MET A 21 -20.46 0.25 -4.22
CA MET A 21 -19.44 -0.66 -3.70
C MET A 21 -19.93 -2.11 -3.71
N SER A 22 -21.23 -2.35 -3.48
CA SER A 22 -21.84 -3.68 -3.51
C SER A 22 -21.89 -4.26 -4.94
N THR A 23 -22.13 -3.44 -5.96
CA THR A 23 -22.09 -3.88 -7.37
C THR A 23 -20.66 -4.14 -7.86
N ALA A 24 -19.66 -3.42 -7.36
CA ALA A 24 -18.26 -3.70 -7.64
C ALA A 24 -17.79 -5.04 -7.05
N ILE A 25 -18.26 -5.40 -5.85
CA ILE A 25 -17.98 -6.71 -5.23
C ILE A 25 -18.71 -7.85 -5.98
N GLY A 26 -19.94 -7.60 -6.47
CA GLY A 26 -20.68 -8.54 -7.31
C GLY A 26 -19.99 -8.86 -8.64
N ALA A 27 -19.46 -7.85 -9.34
CA ALA A 27 -18.78 -8.03 -10.63
C ALA A 27 -17.46 -8.83 -10.52
N PHE A 28 -16.70 -8.65 -9.42
CA PHE A 28 -15.49 -9.45 -9.17
C PHE A 28 -15.81 -10.89 -8.74
N SER A 29 -16.92 -11.13 -8.03
CA SER A 29 -17.35 -12.49 -7.67
C SER A 29 -17.83 -13.32 -8.86
N ALA A 30 -18.44 -12.68 -9.87
CA ALA A 30 -18.85 -13.34 -11.12
C ALA A 30 -17.63 -13.79 -11.95
N MET A 31 -16.58 -12.97 -12.02
CA MET A 31 -15.36 -13.29 -12.77
C MET A 31 -14.56 -14.45 -12.15
N PHE A 32 -14.55 -14.57 -10.81
CA PHE A 32 -13.93 -15.72 -10.11
C PHE A 32 -14.81 -16.98 -10.10
N SER A 33 -16.14 -16.83 -10.12
CA SER A 33 -17.07 -17.97 -10.23
C SER A 33 -17.02 -18.61 -11.62
N GLU A 34 -16.84 -17.82 -12.68
CA GLU A 34 -16.74 -18.32 -14.06
C GLU A 34 -15.45 -19.13 -14.29
N MET A 35 -14.30 -18.70 -13.72
CA MET A 35 -13.06 -19.48 -13.75
C MET A 35 -13.14 -20.78 -12.92
N ARG A 36 -13.87 -20.77 -11.80
CA ARG A 36 -14.06 -21.96 -10.94
C ARG A 36 -15.03 -22.96 -11.57
N ALA A 37 -16.07 -22.48 -12.26
CA ALA A 37 -17.01 -23.31 -13.03
C ALA A 37 -16.34 -23.94 -14.26
N ASP A 38 -15.45 -23.22 -14.96
CA ASP A 38 -14.71 -23.75 -16.10
C ASP A 38 -13.70 -24.83 -15.68
N SER A 39 -13.07 -24.65 -14.50
CA SER A 39 -12.19 -25.66 -13.88
C SER A 39 -12.94 -26.94 -13.46
N ALA A 40 -14.17 -26.80 -12.94
CA ALA A 40 -15.01 -27.94 -12.57
C ALA A 40 -15.54 -28.70 -13.81
N ARG A 41 -15.91 -27.97 -14.89
CA ARG A 41 -16.29 -28.60 -16.18
C ARG A 41 -15.13 -29.35 -16.82
N ARG A 42 -13.90 -28.83 -16.74
CA ARG A 42 -12.69 -29.54 -17.23
C ARG A 42 -12.37 -30.81 -16.43
N ARG A 43 -12.70 -30.86 -15.13
CA ARG A 43 -12.58 -32.09 -14.31
C ARG A 43 -13.69 -33.11 -14.62
N ALA A 44 -14.94 -32.68 -14.78
CA ALA A 44 -16.04 -33.58 -15.13
C ALA A 44 -15.87 -34.21 -16.53
N ARG A 45 -15.32 -33.47 -17.49
CA ARG A 45 -15.05 -33.97 -18.86
C ARG A 45 -13.86 -34.94 -18.95
N ARG A 46 -13.08 -35.10 -17.87
CA ARG A 46 -11.96 -36.04 -17.77
C ARG A 46 -12.35 -37.36 -17.05
N GLY A 47 -13.52 -37.40 -16.42
CA GLY A 47 -14.02 -38.54 -15.65
C GLY A 47 -14.89 -39.51 -16.42
N ASP A 48 -15.46 -39.10 -17.57
CA ASP A 48 -16.34 -39.94 -18.40
C ASP A 48 -15.89 -39.91 -19.86
N SER A 49 -14.97 -40.80 -20.24
CA SER A 49 -14.90 -41.30 -21.61
C SER A 49 -14.32 -42.71 -21.60
N PRO A 50 -14.93 -43.65 -22.32
CA PRO A 50 -14.54 -45.04 -22.33
C PRO A 50 -13.18 -45.21 -23.02
N VAL A 51 -12.45 -46.22 -22.54
CA VAL A 51 -11.18 -46.72 -23.09
C VAL A 51 -11.24 -46.74 -24.62
N SER A 52 -10.48 -45.86 -25.27
CA SER A 52 -10.27 -45.86 -26.71
C SER A 52 -8.84 -46.28 -26.99
N THR A 53 -8.69 -47.53 -27.39
CA THR A 53 -7.47 -48.12 -27.93
C THR A 53 -7.23 -47.61 -29.35
N ALA A 54 -6.51 -46.50 -29.48
CA ALA A 54 -5.72 -46.14 -30.67
C ALA A 54 -4.94 -44.88 -30.33
N GLY A 55 -3.62 -45.03 -30.11
CA GLY A 55 -2.77 -43.89 -29.82
C GLY A 55 -2.63 -42.93 -31.00
N PRO A 56 -2.52 -41.63 -30.76
CA PRO A 56 -1.62 -40.80 -31.53
C PRO A 56 -0.23 -40.95 -30.92
N VAL A 57 0.78 -41.16 -31.77
CA VAL A 57 2.20 -41.09 -31.40
C VAL A 57 2.41 -39.80 -30.61
N ALA A 58 2.61 -39.94 -29.29
CA ALA A 58 3.14 -38.86 -28.48
C ALA A 58 4.45 -38.46 -29.16
N SER A 59 4.57 -37.19 -29.55
CA SER A 59 5.86 -36.63 -29.88
C SER A 59 6.70 -36.76 -28.61
N THR A 60 7.50 -37.83 -28.54
CA THR A 60 8.44 -38.07 -27.45
C THR A 60 9.39 -36.88 -27.48
N SER A 61 9.22 -35.96 -26.52
CA SER A 61 10.20 -34.92 -26.27
C SER A 61 11.56 -35.61 -26.18
N ALA A 62 12.51 -35.19 -27.02
CA ALA A 62 13.83 -35.80 -27.09
C ALA A 62 14.64 -35.61 -25.79
N ASP A 63 14.16 -34.73 -24.89
CA ASP A 63 14.76 -34.44 -23.58
C ASP A 63 13.69 -33.89 -22.59
N PRO A 64 12.96 -34.77 -21.88
CA PRO A 64 11.93 -34.34 -20.92
C PRO A 64 12.50 -33.60 -19.70
N LEU A 65 13.75 -33.87 -19.32
CA LEU A 65 14.41 -33.19 -18.21
C LEU A 65 14.86 -31.78 -18.61
N GLY A 66 15.29 -31.60 -19.86
CA GLY A 66 15.60 -30.29 -20.44
C GLY A 66 14.37 -29.37 -20.46
N GLU A 67 13.23 -29.87 -20.92
CA GLU A 67 11.96 -29.11 -20.94
C GLU A 67 11.52 -28.71 -19.52
N LEU A 68 11.61 -29.64 -18.56
CA LEU A 68 11.32 -29.34 -17.16
C LEU A 68 12.26 -28.28 -16.58
N ALA A 69 13.55 -28.33 -16.90
CA ALA A 69 14.52 -27.36 -16.42
C ALA A 69 14.22 -25.95 -16.94
N ASP A 70 13.80 -25.83 -18.19
CA ASP A 70 13.39 -24.55 -18.79
C ASP A 70 12.10 -24.01 -18.14
N ASP A 71 11.10 -24.88 -17.92
CA ASP A 71 9.88 -24.53 -17.20
C ASP A 71 10.18 -24.03 -15.78
N MET A 72 11.06 -24.71 -15.05
CA MET A 72 11.46 -24.31 -13.70
C MET A 72 12.19 -22.97 -13.70
N ARG A 73 13.06 -22.72 -14.69
CA ARG A 73 13.76 -21.45 -14.85
C ARG A 73 12.78 -20.30 -15.12
N LEU A 74 11.80 -20.50 -16.00
CA LEU A 74 10.76 -19.52 -16.29
C LEU A 74 9.85 -19.24 -15.08
N ALA A 75 9.40 -20.29 -14.39
CA ALA A 75 8.62 -20.15 -13.15
C ALA A 75 9.39 -19.35 -12.11
N GLN A 76 10.66 -19.65 -11.92
CA GLN A 76 11.50 -18.93 -10.98
C GLN A 76 11.74 -17.46 -11.37
N ALA A 77 11.96 -17.17 -12.65
CA ALA A 77 12.11 -15.79 -13.12
C ALA A 77 10.84 -14.97 -12.84
N ARG A 78 9.65 -15.56 -13.03
CA ARG A 78 8.36 -14.92 -12.71
C ARG A 78 8.22 -14.64 -11.21
N ARG A 79 8.51 -15.63 -10.35
CA ARG A 79 8.48 -15.46 -8.89
C ARG A 79 9.41 -14.35 -8.42
N TRP A 80 10.62 -14.30 -8.96
CA TRP A 80 11.58 -13.26 -8.67
C TRP A 80 11.10 -11.87 -9.11
N ALA A 81 10.53 -11.78 -10.32
CA ALA A 81 9.96 -10.54 -10.83
C ALA A 81 8.79 -10.04 -9.97
N SER A 82 7.92 -10.94 -9.51
CA SER A 82 6.82 -10.63 -8.59
C SER A 82 7.33 -10.08 -7.26
N CYS A 83 8.28 -10.77 -6.61
CA CYS A 83 8.86 -10.30 -5.35
C CYS A 83 9.51 -8.92 -5.52
N ARG A 84 10.30 -8.71 -6.57
CA ARG A 84 10.89 -7.38 -6.86
C ARG A 84 9.84 -6.31 -7.14
N SER A 85 8.76 -6.65 -7.84
CA SER A 85 7.65 -5.72 -8.09
C SER A 85 6.98 -5.30 -6.79
N VAL A 86 6.74 -6.22 -5.85
CA VAL A 86 6.29 -5.88 -4.49
C VAL A 86 7.29 -4.96 -3.81
N GLN A 87 8.57 -5.35 -3.74
CA GLN A 87 9.61 -4.56 -3.07
C GLN A 87 9.74 -3.14 -3.62
N SER A 88 9.68 -2.96 -4.94
CA SER A 88 9.80 -1.64 -5.59
C SER A 88 8.66 -0.66 -5.28
N ARG A 89 7.52 -1.17 -4.79
CA ARG A 89 6.36 -0.36 -4.38
C ARG A 89 6.44 0.05 -2.92
N LEU A 90 7.24 -0.65 -2.13
CA LEU A 90 7.39 -0.36 -0.71
C LEU A 90 8.33 0.85 -0.53
N PRO A 91 8.11 1.66 0.52
CA PRO A 91 8.96 2.81 0.80
C PRO A 91 10.40 2.37 1.08
N ASP A 92 11.36 3.08 0.48
CA ASP A 92 12.80 2.79 0.44
C ASP A 92 13.45 2.61 1.83
N GLN A 93 12.80 3.13 2.88
CA GLN A 93 13.22 2.99 4.27
C GLN A 93 12.79 1.66 4.88
N THR A 94 13.22 0.53 4.31
CA THR A 94 13.05 -0.75 4.99
C THR A 94 13.91 -0.74 6.24
N ASN A 95 13.29 -0.86 7.42
CA ASN A 95 14.06 -0.98 8.63
C ASN A 95 14.60 -2.42 8.73
N GLU A 96 15.85 -2.62 8.33
CA GLU A 96 16.53 -3.92 8.42
C GLU A 96 16.61 -4.45 9.86
N THR A 97 16.42 -3.57 10.86
CA THR A 97 16.34 -3.95 12.28
C THR A 97 14.90 -4.11 12.76
N SER A 98 13.90 -4.17 11.88
CA SER A 98 12.51 -4.40 12.30
C SER A 98 12.35 -5.77 12.94
N GLY A 99 11.41 -5.88 13.89
CA GLY A 99 11.10 -7.16 14.54
C GLY A 99 10.63 -8.23 13.55
N TYR A 100 9.99 -7.82 12.44
CA TYR A 100 9.55 -8.74 11.39
C TYR A 100 10.71 -9.31 10.57
N VAL A 101 11.71 -8.48 10.24
CA VAL A 101 12.94 -8.93 9.58
C VAL A 101 13.71 -9.87 10.51
N ALA A 102 13.89 -9.50 11.78
CA ALA A 102 14.56 -10.34 12.76
C ALA A 102 13.88 -11.70 12.91
N ARG A 103 12.55 -11.73 13.00
CA ARG A 103 11.77 -12.98 13.08
C ARG A 103 11.89 -13.82 11.82
N ALA A 104 11.81 -13.19 10.65
CA ALA A 104 11.97 -13.89 9.38
C ALA A 104 13.37 -14.52 9.26
N LEU A 105 14.42 -13.82 9.70
CA LEU A 105 15.80 -14.32 9.73
C LEU A 105 16.01 -15.46 10.72
N ASP A 106 15.39 -15.37 11.91
CA ASP A 106 15.45 -16.41 12.93
C ASP A 106 14.88 -17.73 12.36
N ILE A 107 13.67 -17.67 11.79
CA ILE A 107 13.01 -18.84 11.17
C ILE A 107 13.80 -19.38 9.97
N TRP A 108 14.42 -18.51 9.17
CA TRP A 108 15.16 -18.92 7.99
C TRP A 108 16.44 -19.70 8.30
N GLY A 109 17.04 -19.48 9.49
CA GLY A 109 18.20 -20.23 9.96
C GLY A 109 19.40 -19.39 10.42
N GLY A 110 19.18 -18.27 11.12
CA GLY A 110 20.20 -17.75 12.05
C GLY A 110 20.91 -16.44 11.70
N GLY A 111 20.21 -15.46 11.11
CA GLY A 111 20.64 -14.05 11.16
C GLY A 111 21.52 -13.53 10.02
N ASP A 112 21.86 -14.35 9.03
CA ASP A 112 22.54 -13.87 7.81
C ASP A 112 21.53 -13.31 6.82
N LEU A 113 21.39 -11.98 6.85
CA LEU A 113 20.50 -11.23 5.99
C LEU A 113 20.94 -11.25 4.52
N ASP A 114 22.23 -11.35 4.24
CA ASP A 114 22.73 -11.42 2.86
C ASP A 114 22.44 -12.79 2.25
N ARG A 115 22.50 -13.85 3.05
CA ARG A 115 22.02 -15.17 2.63
C ARG A 115 20.52 -15.19 2.36
N LEU A 116 19.71 -14.54 3.21
CA LEU A 116 18.27 -14.43 2.97
C LEU A 116 17.97 -13.69 1.66
N ARG A 117 18.69 -12.58 1.40
CA ARG A 117 18.54 -11.77 0.18
C ARG A 117 19.13 -12.46 -1.07
N GLY A 118 20.20 -13.23 -0.92
CA GLY A 118 20.83 -13.96 -2.03
C GLY A 118 20.04 -15.19 -2.46
N ASP A 119 19.27 -15.78 -1.54
CA ASP A 119 18.49 -16.98 -1.80
C ASP A 119 17.17 -16.68 -2.54
N ARG A 120 16.86 -17.51 -3.54
CA ARG A 120 15.68 -17.34 -4.40
C ARG A 120 14.37 -17.57 -3.65
N VAL A 121 14.36 -18.51 -2.72
CA VAL A 121 13.21 -18.77 -1.83
C VAL A 121 13.25 -17.80 -0.65
N GLY A 122 14.45 -17.45 -0.16
CA GLY A 122 14.66 -16.43 0.87
C GLY A 122 14.09 -15.06 0.48
N GLN A 123 14.04 -14.73 -0.80
CA GLN A 123 13.41 -13.50 -1.29
C GLN A 123 11.91 -13.42 -1.08
N ILE A 124 11.20 -14.55 -1.01
CA ILE A 124 9.78 -14.59 -0.62
C ILE A 124 9.64 -14.16 0.84
N VAL A 125 10.51 -14.70 1.70
CA VAL A 125 10.55 -14.41 3.13
C VAL A 125 10.94 -12.96 3.40
N TRP A 126 11.99 -12.48 2.73
CA TRP A 126 12.43 -11.08 2.79
C TRP A 126 11.31 -10.12 2.38
N THR A 127 10.67 -10.36 1.23
CA THR A 127 9.56 -9.54 0.75
C THR A 127 8.40 -9.51 1.75
N THR A 128 8.08 -10.65 2.37
CA THR A 128 7.02 -10.75 3.38
C THR A 128 7.32 -9.89 4.60
N ALA A 129 8.56 -9.94 5.10
CA ALA A 129 8.99 -9.11 6.23
C ALA A 129 8.92 -7.61 5.90
N MET A 130 9.34 -7.22 4.69
CA MET A 130 9.23 -5.83 4.22
C MET A 130 7.78 -5.35 4.15
N VAL A 131 6.87 -6.19 3.66
CA VAL A 131 5.44 -5.86 3.60
C VAL A 131 4.88 -5.66 5.01
N ALA A 132 5.16 -6.59 5.93
CA ALA A 132 4.72 -6.47 7.33
C ALA A 132 5.26 -5.20 8.02
N ASP A 133 6.55 -4.89 7.82
CA ASP A 133 7.16 -3.66 8.32
C ASP A 133 6.49 -2.41 7.75
N SER A 134 6.20 -2.38 6.45
CA SER A 134 5.49 -1.27 5.81
C SER A 134 4.10 -1.08 6.40
N VAL A 135 3.30 -2.16 6.54
CA VAL A 135 1.98 -2.10 7.16
C VAL A 135 2.05 -1.53 8.57
N ALA A 136 2.99 -2.02 9.39
CA ALA A 136 3.13 -1.62 10.78
C ALA A 136 3.53 -0.14 10.96
N ARG A 137 4.18 0.45 9.95
CA ARG A 137 4.59 1.87 9.96
C ARG A 137 3.45 2.83 9.68
N HIS A 138 2.39 2.41 9.00
CA HIS A 138 1.23 3.28 8.75
C HIS A 138 0.46 3.54 10.06
N PRO A 139 0.30 4.79 10.51
CA PRO A 139 -0.51 5.09 11.70
C PRO A 139 -1.95 4.58 11.61
N ALA A 140 -2.53 4.60 10.40
CA ALA A 140 -3.85 4.05 10.09
C ALA A 140 -3.99 2.59 10.52
N TRP A 141 -2.90 1.81 10.51
CA TRP A 141 -2.91 0.44 10.97
C TRP A 141 -3.40 0.31 12.42
N LYS A 142 -3.09 1.30 13.26
CA LYS A 142 -3.43 1.29 14.70
C LYS A 142 -4.87 1.70 14.98
N LEU A 143 -5.66 2.02 13.96
CA LEU A 143 -7.06 2.38 14.15
C LEU A 143 -7.89 1.17 14.60
N ASP A 144 -8.74 1.37 15.61
CA ASP A 144 -9.71 0.36 16.08
C ASP A 144 -10.68 -0.12 15.00
N PHE A 145 -10.75 0.59 13.86
CA PHE A 145 -11.53 0.18 12.70
C PHE A 145 -11.20 -1.26 12.29
N PHE A 146 -9.92 -1.64 12.25
CA PHE A 146 -9.50 -2.97 11.81
C PHE A 146 -9.97 -4.06 12.79
N ASP A 147 -9.92 -3.79 14.10
CA ASP A 147 -10.38 -4.73 15.13
C ASP A 147 -11.90 -4.86 15.17
N ARG A 148 -12.61 -3.72 15.11
CA ARG A 148 -14.08 -3.70 15.14
C ARG A 148 -14.72 -4.45 13.98
N HIS A 149 -14.04 -4.52 12.83
CA HIS A 149 -14.54 -5.24 11.66
C HIS A 149 -13.86 -6.60 11.46
N ALA A 150 -13.02 -7.05 12.41
CA ALA A 150 -12.27 -8.30 12.33
C ALA A 150 -11.46 -8.46 11.03
N VAL A 151 -10.88 -7.35 10.54
CA VAL A 151 -10.06 -7.30 9.32
C VAL A 151 -8.58 -7.03 9.60
N ARG A 152 -8.17 -6.98 10.87
CA ARG A 152 -6.76 -6.85 11.28
C ARG A 152 -6.03 -8.16 11.02
N VAL A 153 -5.14 -8.17 10.03
CA VAL A 153 -4.19 -9.26 9.79
C VAL A 153 -3.16 -9.33 10.93
N ASP A 154 -2.91 -10.53 11.44
CA ASP A 154 -1.78 -10.80 12.33
C ASP A 154 -0.47 -10.80 11.52
N LEU A 155 0.20 -9.65 11.48
CA LEU A 155 1.44 -9.45 10.71
C LEU A 155 2.54 -10.43 11.16
N ASP A 156 2.61 -10.66 12.46
CA ASP A 156 3.60 -11.50 13.11
C ASP A 156 3.38 -12.98 12.79
N GLY A 157 2.12 -13.42 12.83
CA GLY A 157 1.70 -14.75 12.43
C GLY A 157 1.86 -15.01 10.94
N GLU A 158 1.56 -14.03 10.08
CA GLU A 158 1.73 -14.15 8.62
C GLU A 158 3.21 -14.27 8.22
N VAL A 159 4.08 -13.41 8.78
CA VAL A 159 5.53 -13.51 8.56
C VAL A 159 6.05 -14.87 9.00
N ALA A 160 5.67 -15.33 10.20
CA ALA A 160 6.11 -16.63 10.72
C ALA A 160 5.60 -17.80 9.85
N SER A 161 4.33 -17.75 9.43
CA SER A 161 3.70 -18.78 8.60
C SER A 161 4.39 -18.91 7.25
N ILE A 162 4.63 -17.79 6.56
CA ILE A 162 5.28 -17.78 5.24
C ILE A 162 6.75 -18.16 5.36
N ALA A 163 7.48 -17.63 6.35
CA ALA A 163 8.88 -17.96 6.58
C ALA A 163 9.08 -19.45 6.86
N THR A 164 8.23 -20.05 7.69
CA THR A 164 8.28 -21.49 8.01
C THR A 164 7.99 -22.34 6.78
N ALA A 165 6.96 -21.97 6.00
CA ALA A 165 6.62 -22.70 4.78
C ALA A 165 7.73 -22.60 3.73
N ALA A 166 8.35 -21.42 3.58
CA ALA A 166 9.45 -21.19 2.66
C ALA A 166 10.72 -21.96 3.08
N ALA A 167 11.07 -21.96 4.37
CA ALA A 167 12.19 -22.74 4.89
C ALA A 167 11.98 -24.24 4.64
N GLY A 168 10.77 -24.77 4.93
CA GLY A 168 10.44 -26.16 4.63
C GLY A 168 10.48 -26.49 3.13
N LEU A 169 10.15 -25.55 2.25
CA LEU A 169 10.29 -25.74 0.80
C LEU A 169 11.75 -25.70 0.34
N ARG A 170 12.59 -24.85 0.93
CA ARG A 170 14.03 -24.84 0.69
C ARG A 170 14.62 -26.21 1.05
N ASP A 171 14.32 -26.70 2.24
CA ASP A 171 14.85 -27.99 2.71
C ASP A 171 14.37 -29.15 1.81
N GLN A 172 13.13 -29.10 1.31
CA GLN A 172 12.61 -30.09 0.35
C GLN A 172 13.28 -30.00 -1.03
N LEU A 173 13.63 -28.79 -1.49
CA LEU A 173 14.39 -28.59 -2.73
C LEU A 173 15.82 -29.10 -2.59
N ASP A 174 16.44 -28.86 -1.43
CA ASP A 174 17.78 -29.37 -1.13
C ASP A 174 17.81 -30.91 -1.11
N ILE A 175 16.74 -31.55 -0.59
CA ILE A 175 16.58 -33.01 -0.66
C ILE A 175 16.38 -33.49 -2.10
N LEU A 176 15.58 -32.78 -2.91
CA LEU A 176 15.33 -33.15 -4.31
C LEU A 176 16.59 -33.05 -5.16
N GLY A 177 17.43 -32.05 -4.90
CA GLY A 177 18.72 -31.85 -5.55
C GLY A 177 18.63 -31.52 -7.04
N ASP A 178 19.76 -31.66 -7.72
CA ASP A 178 19.86 -31.47 -9.16
C ASP A 178 19.14 -32.57 -9.94
N SER A 179 18.83 -32.27 -11.21
CA SER A 179 18.32 -33.27 -12.15
C SER A 179 19.18 -34.55 -12.15
N PRO A 180 18.56 -35.75 -12.15
CA PRO A 180 19.26 -37.03 -12.25
C PRO A 180 20.21 -37.06 -13.46
N LYS A 181 21.39 -37.65 -13.29
CA LYS A 181 22.44 -37.76 -14.33
C LYS A 181 22.89 -39.21 -14.49
N GLY A 182 23.52 -39.51 -15.63
CA GLY A 182 24.07 -40.84 -15.91
C GLY A 182 22.97 -41.90 -15.98
N HIS A 183 23.18 -43.04 -15.32
CA HIS A 183 22.23 -44.16 -15.35
C HIS A 183 20.86 -43.81 -14.74
N LEU A 184 20.79 -42.91 -13.76
CA LEU A 184 19.54 -42.42 -13.18
C LEU A 184 18.79 -41.45 -14.10
N GLY A 185 19.52 -40.79 -15.01
CA GLY A 185 18.95 -39.84 -15.97
C GLY A 185 18.35 -40.49 -17.22
N VAL A 186 18.38 -41.83 -17.30
CA VAL A 186 17.72 -42.63 -18.36
C VAL A 186 16.70 -43.62 -17.77
N ASP A 187 16.54 -43.61 -16.45
CA ASP A 187 15.56 -44.44 -15.75
C ASP A 187 14.21 -43.70 -15.72
N ASP A 188 13.23 -44.25 -16.44
CA ASP A 188 11.92 -43.63 -16.61
C ASP A 188 11.19 -43.40 -15.27
N GLU A 189 11.34 -44.29 -14.29
CA GLU A 189 10.70 -44.16 -12.98
C GLU A 189 11.34 -43.03 -12.17
N VAL A 190 12.66 -42.93 -12.21
CA VAL A 190 13.41 -41.84 -11.56
C VAL A 190 13.08 -40.49 -12.20
N ILE A 191 13.06 -40.41 -13.53
CA ILE A 191 12.71 -39.18 -14.27
C ILE A 191 11.28 -38.75 -13.97
N ALA A 192 10.33 -39.68 -14.00
CA ALA A 192 8.92 -39.39 -13.71
C ALA A 192 8.74 -38.87 -12.29
N THR A 193 9.38 -39.52 -11.31
CA THR A 193 9.32 -39.11 -9.90
C THR A 193 9.94 -37.73 -9.69
N PHE A 194 11.14 -37.48 -10.24
CA PHE A 194 11.80 -36.19 -10.14
C PHE A 194 10.95 -35.08 -10.76
N THR A 195 10.35 -35.34 -11.92
CA THR A 195 9.46 -34.40 -12.62
C THR A 195 8.23 -34.06 -11.80
N GLU A 196 7.57 -35.07 -11.22
CA GLU A 196 6.40 -34.87 -10.38
C GLU A 196 6.73 -34.04 -9.14
N LYS A 197 7.81 -34.40 -8.41
CA LYS A 197 8.22 -33.67 -7.22
C LYS A 197 8.63 -32.24 -7.53
N SER A 198 9.39 -32.02 -8.60
CA SER A 198 9.77 -30.67 -9.07
C SER A 198 8.54 -29.79 -9.32
N ARG A 199 7.54 -30.33 -10.01
CA ARG A 199 6.29 -29.61 -10.30
C ARG A 199 5.51 -29.28 -9.03
N VAL A 200 5.38 -30.24 -8.12
CA VAL A 200 4.69 -30.03 -6.82
C VAL A 200 5.37 -28.93 -6.00
N LEU A 201 6.70 -28.97 -5.87
CA LEU A 201 7.44 -27.94 -5.13
C LEU A 201 7.32 -26.57 -5.80
N SER A 202 7.40 -26.53 -7.13
CA SER A 202 7.23 -25.29 -7.88
C SER A 202 5.83 -24.69 -7.70
N TRP A 203 4.77 -25.50 -7.75
CA TRP A 203 3.41 -25.02 -7.50
C TRP A 203 3.22 -24.49 -6.07
N ARG A 204 3.86 -25.13 -5.08
CA ARG A 204 3.82 -24.63 -3.70
C ARG A 204 4.53 -23.29 -3.55
N LEU A 205 5.66 -23.10 -4.23
CA LEU A 205 6.35 -21.81 -4.28
C LEU A 205 5.51 -20.72 -4.96
N ASP A 206 4.81 -21.05 -6.06
CA ASP A 206 3.91 -20.11 -6.72
C ASP A 206 2.76 -19.69 -5.78
N GLY A 207 2.22 -20.65 -5.02
CA GLY A 207 1.22 -20.38 -3.99
C GLY A 207 1.73 -19.45 -2.87
N LEU A 208 2.99 -19.61 -2.44
CA LEU A 208 3.59 -18.69 -1.47
C LEU A 208 3.76 -17.28 -2.05
N VAL A 209 4.22 -17.15 -3.30
CA VAL A 209 4.33 -15.83 -3.95
C VAL A 209 2.97 -15.16 -4.07
N ALA A 210 1.93 -15.89 -4.48
CA ALA A 210 0.57 -15.35 -4.54
C ALA A 210 0.06 -14.88 -3.16
N ARG A 211 0.43 -15.58 -2.08
CA ARG A 211 0.12 -15.14 -0.70
C ARG A 211 0.86 -13.84 -0.33
N VAL A 212 2.13 -13.70 -0.74
CA VAL A 212 2.89 -12.45 -0.55
C VAL A 212 2.27 -11.29 -1.34
N GLU A 213 1.84 -11.53 -2.58
CA GLU A 213 1.14 -10.51 -3.39
C GLU A 213 -0.16 -10.05 -2.72
N ALA A 214 -0.97 -10.99 -2.22
CA ALA A 214 -2.18 -10.66 -1.46
C ALA A 214 -1.88 -9.85 -0.19
N PHE A 215 -0.79 -10.17 0.50
CA PHE A 215 -0.35 -9.40 1.67
C PHE A 215 0.13 -7.99 1.29
N ALA A 216 0.77 -7.83 0.14
CA ALA A 216 1.15 -6.52 -0.40
C ALA A 216 -0.07 -5.70 -0.87
N ASP A 217 -1.13 -6.35 -1.35
CA ASP A 217 -2.39 -5.67 -1.66
C ASP A 217 -3.09 -5.17 -0.40
N TYR A 218 -3.00 -5.92 0.70
CA TYR A 218 -3.45 -5.47 2.01
C TYR A 218 -2.71 -4.20 2.46
N GLU A 219 -1.39 -4.16 2.29
CA GLU A 219 -0.58 -2.98 2.60
C GLU A 219 -1.05 -1.73 1.83
N GLN A 220 -1.34 -1.86 0.54
CA GLN A 220 -1.86 -0.76 -0.27
C GLN A 220 -3.22 -0.25 0.22
N ILE A 221 -4.07 -1.14 0.74
CA ILE A 221 -5.35 -0.75 1.34
C ILE A 221 -5.10 0.09 2.60
N VAL A 222 -4.19 -0.34 3.48
CA VAL A 222 -3.82 0.40 4.69
C VAL A 222 -3.24 1.77 4.33
N ALA A 223 -2.32 1.83 3.36
CA ALA A 223 -1.73 3.08 2.88
C ALA A 223 -2.79 4.05 2.31
N ARG A 224 -3.78 3.53 1.57
CA ARG A 224 -4.88 4.36 1.04
C ARG A 224 -5.78 4.89 2.16
N ILE A 225 -6.02 4.10 3.21
CA ILE A 225 -6.76 4.56 4.39
C ILE A 225 -5.99 5.68 5.09
N GLN A 226 -4.67 5.54 5.24
CA GLN A 226 -3.81 6.60 5.78
C GLN A 226 -3.94 7.90 5.00
N GLN A 227 -3.82 7.87 3.67
CA GLN A 227 -3.98 9.06 2.82
C GLN A 227 -5.35 9.73 2.99
N ARG A 228 -6.43 8.94 3.14
CA ARG A 228 -7.78 9.48 3.37
C ARG A 228 -7.90 10.13 4.74
N GLN A 229 -7.31 9.53 5.78
CA GLN A 229 -7.27 10.10 7.13
C GLN A 229 -6.50 11.42 7.15
N GLU A 230 -5.32 11.48 6.52
CA GLU A 230 -4.52 12.69 6.41
C GLU A 230 -5.26 13.80 5.66
N LYS A 231 -5.90 13.44 4.54
CA LYS A 231 -6.73 14.39 3.78
C LYS A 231 -7.87 14.93 4.64
N GLN A 232 -8.59 14.07 5.36
CA GLN A 232 -9.70 14.49 6.22
C GLN A 232 -9.20 15.40 7.34
N ALA A 233 -8.12 15.02 8.04
CA ALA A 233 -7.52 15.82 9.10
C ALA A 233 -6.97 17.17 8.60
N TRP A 234 -6.53 17.24 7.35
CA TRP A 234 -6.17 18.51 6.71
C TRP A 234 -7.40 19.36 6.40
N LEU A 235 -8.44 18.78 5.80
CA LEU A 235 -9.69 19.48 5.50
C LEU A 235 -10.36 20.01 6.77
N ASP A 236 -10.41 19.22 7.84
CA ASP A 236 -11.01 19.62 9.12
C ASP A 236 -10.23 20.76 9.79
N ARG A 237 -8.90 20.80 9.64
CA ARG A 237 -8.08 21.92 10.13
C ARG A 237 -8.28 23.19 9.29
N VAL A 238 -8.40 23.05 7.98
CA VAL A 238 -8.54 24.20 7.06
C VAL A 238 -9.98 24.75 7.07
N SER A 239 -11.00 23.91 7.24
CA SER A 239 -12.39 24.35 7.35
C SER A 239 -12.68 25.15 8.62
N ALA A 240 -11.79 25.06 9.62
CA ALA A 240 -11.83 25.92 10.81
C ALA A 240 -11.39 27.38 10.51
N ILE A 241 -10.78 27.64 9.35
CA ILE A 241 -10.46 29.01 8.91
C ILE A 241 -11.75 29.62 8.36
N ASP A 242 -12.34 30.56 9.10
CA ASP A 242 -13.52 31.30 8.65
C ASP A 242 -13.11 32.40 7.67
N GLU A 243 -13.37 32.17 6.38
CA GLU A 243 -13.04 33.12 5.31
C GLU A 243 -13.80 34.44 5.47
N PHE A 244 -15.02 34.42 6.03
CA PHE A 244 -15.83 35.62 6.19
C PHE A 244 -15.28 36.55 7.27
N GLU A 245 -14.88 35.99 8.42
CA GLU A 245 -14.25 36.77 9.51
C GLU A 245 -12.96 37.44 9.01
N HIS A 246 -12.13 36.72 8.25
CA HIS A 246 -10.92 37.30 7.68
C HIS A 246 -11.16 38.41 6.65
N VAL A 247 -12.24 38.34 5.85
CA VAL A 247 -12.61 39.47 4.97
C VAL A 247 -13.07 40.68 5.78
N VAL A 248 -13.86 40.47 6.83
CA VAL A 248 -14.31 41.55 7.72
C VAL A 248 -13.14 42.21 8.43
N ASP A 249 -12.22 41.42 9.00
CA ASP A 249 -11.01 41.92 9.65
C ASP A 249 -10.14 42.72 8.66
N ALA A 250 -9.97 42.21 7.43
CA ALA A 250 -9.19 42.91 6.41
C ALA A 250 -9.82 44.25 6.00
N GLU A 251 -11.16 44.33 5.89
CA GLU A 251 -11.83 45.61 5.62
C GLU A 251 -11.77 46.57 6.82
N TRP A 252 -11.89 46.04 8.05
CA TRP A 252 -11.73 46.83 9.27
C TRP A 252 -10.33 47.45 9.35
N ASP A 253 -9.30 46.65 9.10
CA ASP A 253 -7.90 47.11 9.08
C ASP A 253 -7.66 48.19 8.01
N ARG A 254 -8.31 48.09 6.84
CA ARG A 254 -8.26 49.14 5.80
C ARG A 254 -8.95 50.42 6.28
N ALA A 255 -10.16 50.32 6.81
CA ALA A 255 -10.91 51.47 7.29
C ALA A 255 -10.16 52.20 8.43
N GLU A 256 -9.57 51.46 9.37
CA GLU A 256 -8.78 52.04 10.45
C GLU A 256 -7.48 52.67 9.93
N SER A 257 -6.83 52.05 8.94
CA SER A 257 -5.66 52.65 8.28
C SER A 257 -5.99 53.99 7.63
N ASP A 258 -7.11 54.09 6.92
CA ASP A 258 -7.56 55.33 6.29
C ASP A 258 -7.94 56.40 7.32
N ARG A 259 -8.57 55.99 8.43
CA ARG A 259 -8.83 56.87 9.58
C ARG A 259 -7.53 57.42 10.16
N VAL A 260 -6.53 56.58 10.41
CA VAL A 260 -5.22 57.01 10.94
C VAL A 260 -4.54 57.98 9.98
N ARG A 261 -4.58 57.73 8.67
CA ARG A 261 -4.05 58.67 7.65
C ARG A 261 -4.75 60.02 7.68
N ASN A 262 -6.09 60.03 7.77
CA ASN A 262 -6.85 61.27 7.85
C ASN A 262 -6.51 62.06 9.12
N MET A 263 -6.48 61.40 10.28
CA MET A 263 -6.07 62.07 11.53
C MET A 263 -4.63 62.60 11.48
N ALA A 264 -3.72 61.88 10.83
CA ALA A 264 -2.34 62.35 10.63
C ALA A 264 -2.31 63.63 9.77
N GLY A 265 -3.06 63.65 8.66
CA GLY A 265 -3.20 64.84 7.80
C GLY A 265 -3.85 66.02 8.54
N GLU A 266 -4.91 65.79 9.30
CA GLU A 266 -5.55 66.82 10.12
C GLU A 266 -4.60 67.36 11.20
N SER A 267 -3.85 66.48 11.85
CA SER A 267 -2.84 66.86 12.84
C SER A 267 -1.71 67.69 12.24
N GLU A 268 -1.26 67.36 11.03
CA GLU A 268 -0.26 68.13 10.29
C GLU A 268 -0.76 69.55 9.99
N VAL A 269 -2.00 69.67 9.49
CA VAL A 269 -2.63 70.97 9.22
C VAL A 269 -2.74 71.80 10.51
N LEU A 270 -3.29 71.23 11.59
CA LEU A 270 -3.44 71.93 12.87
C LEU A 270 -2.09 72.33 13.47
N ALA A 271 -1.09 71.45 13.40
CA ALA A 271 0.26 71.75 13.86
C ALA A 271 0.90 72.87 13.03
N SER A 272 0.69 72.89 11.71
CA SER A 272 1.22 73.94 10.84
C SER A 272 0.62 75.31 11.18
N ILE A 273 -0.71 75.41 11.35
CA ILE A 273 -1.41 76.63 11.75
C ILE A 273 -0.94 77.09 13.13
N TYR A 274 -0.88 76.19 14.10
CA TYR A 274 -0.43 76.52 15.44
C TYR A 274 1.01 77.05 15.44
N LEU A 275 1.92 76.38 14.75
CA LEU A 275 3.34 76.76 14.71
C LEU A 275 3.61 78.03 13.88
N HIS A 276 2.88 78.26 12.78
CA HIS A 276 3.11 79.42 11.90
C HIS A 276 2.33 80.67 12.29
N GLU A 277 1.12 80.54 12.80
CA GLU A 277 0.25 81.70 13.05
C GLU A 277 0.14 81.97 14.54
N ILE A 278 -0.25 80.97 15.33
CA ILE A 278 -0.65 81.19 16.72
C ILE A 278 0.56 81.31 17.65
N ALA A 279 1.55 80.44 17.53
CA ALA A 279 2.73 80.47 18.39
C ALA A 279 3.56 81.76 18.24
N PRO A 280 3.79 82.31 17.03
CA PRO A 280 4.46 83.59 16.87
C PRO A 280 3.64 84.77 17.40
N LEU A 281 2.31 84.78 17.21
CA LEU A 281 1.41 85.81 17.74
C LEU A 281 1.37 85.80 19.28
N ALA A 282 1.31 84.61 19.90
CA ALA A 282 1.39 84.48 21.35
C ALA A 282 2.74 84.97 21.89
N LYS A 283 3.83 84.74 21.15
CA LYS A 283 5.17 85.22 21.50
C LYS A 283 5.31 86.73 21.34
N SER A 284 4.67 87.35 20.34
CA SER A 284 4.69 88.81 20.16
C SER A 284 3.84 89.54 21.21
N LEU A 285 2.65 89.00 21.56
CA LEU A 285 1.79 89.55 22.62
C LEU A 285 2.45 89.51 24.01
N LYS A 286 3.11 88.39 24.36
CA LYS A 286 3.91 88.32 25.61
C LYS A 286 5.05 89.33 25.66
N ARG A 287 5.55 89.77 24.50
CA ARG A 287 6.65 90.74 24.40
C ARG A 287 6.14 92.18 24.48
N SER A 288 4.89 92.46 24.08
CA SER A 288 4.26 93.77 24.24
C SER A 288 3.75 94.02 25.66
N ASP A 289 3.34 92.99 26.40
CA ASP A 289 2.93 93.13 27.81
C ASP A 289 4.10 93.30 28.80
N ALA A 290 5.33 93.06 28.34
CA ALA A 290 6.56 93.18 29.13
C ALA A 290 7.35 94.47 28.88
N ALA A 291 6.79 95.40 28.10
CA ALA A 291 7.34 96.73 27.80
C ALA A 291 6.43 97.82 28.39
#